data_AF-A0ABD3HMU9-F1
#
_entry.id   AF-A0ABD3HMU9-F1
#
_cell.length_a   1.000
_cell.length_b   1.000
_cell.length_c   1.000
_cell.angle_alpha   90.00
_cell.angle_beta   90.00
_cell.angle_gamma   90.00
#
_symmetry.space_group_name_H-M   'P 1'
#
loop_
_entity.id
_entity.type
_entity.pdbx_description
1 polymer ?
#
loop_
_entity_poly.entity_id
_entity_poly.type
_entity_poly.pdbx_seq_one_letter_code
_entity_poly.pdbx_strand_id
1 'polypeptide(L)'
;MGPKKNAGKGNQSGSGQGKQKMSRKEKALAKKVERERVQREYEAEVKAKEDARLAKEAHDAWVKAEEDRLFAERTSMKEFYNWRKAEISRIEAEVKEASDWKLYLESSRLPHASNEASLNTFLNAMRETYEQELEPLMDTMIDIFTVATGAEEICLTKEQKAETEGVITYRNYLQRLYELADWRLDQTTAYLLHRSHEYWRDKQQNIFCAKARDWKLAFWINHQKNPRFRTLELPEVDIIVNLPKQFALANVALRLQHRMADPVTKSKNSYMSMGGVLVIDVLGIPPPSKIVKNWTLDQLSSNLSALIRIGYPIPVIGQAISGPGSVLPIGVTFYLSDYIVVLAPVPEFGWWDEEAEIWQTEGISDVVYEADSRKVSIQTTKAKTLALIHNRLLQFPFVSWNIQPLSEQGAMMTLITPLMIFEIEIGIGWCKMISPQFSECASFQSDEVPPKVMLKDEELERITCLDMAFAAPAFTIASSKWNRTLDKDHCLVRMLEVPDPVAPPTLEKSKVVKTLNYTTKGSAVAELSEKAAEYTEVLLTPHHASLLIALKGKVQEESLKKVEKGNAAFTESVKDLAYALRLFSFGP
;
A
#
# COMPACT_ATOMS: atom_id res chain seq x y z
N MET A 1 -12.49 9.06 74.80
CA MET A 1 -12.38 10.49 75.18
C MET A 1 -13.44 11.21 74.34
N GLY A 2 -14.52 11.81 74.85
CA GLY A 2 -14.58 12.92 75.81
C GLY A 2 -13.99 14.20 75.20
N PRO A 3 -14.49 15.44 75.42
CA PRO A 3 -15.69 15.89 76.14
C PRO A 3 -16.39 17.20 75.61
N LYS A 4 -17.52 17.55 76.25
CA LYS A 4 -17.94 18.88 76.82
C LYS A 4 -17.92 20.17 75.96
N LYS A 5 -19.06 20.87 75.75
CA LYS A 5 -19.92 21.73 76.64
C LYS A 5 -19.55 23.23 76.58
N ASN A 6 -20.53 24.09 76.34
CA ASN A 6 -21.06 25.15 77.24
C ASN A 6 -22.06 26.05 76.47
N ALA A 7 -23.32 26.28 76.93
CA ALA A 7 -23.80 27.18 78.00
C ALA A 7 -23.42 28.66 77.77
N GLY A 8 -24.27 29.69 77.83
CA GLY A 8 -25.69 29.92 78.14
C GLY A 8 -25.90 31.45 78.20
N LYS A 9 -27.06 32.03 77.82
CA LYS A 9 -28.10 32.71 78.65
C LYS A 9 -28.84 33.65 77.67
N GLY A 10 -30.15 33.94 77.69
CA GLY A 10 -31.27 33.65 78.58
C GLY A 10 -32.19 34.90 78.59
N ASN A 11 -33.51 34.74 78.36
CA ASN A 11 -34.54 35.46 79.14
C ASN A 11 -35.96 34.88 78.95
N GLN A 12 -36.67 34.84 80.09
CA GLN A 12 -38.01 34.31 80.43
C GLN A 12 -39.19 35.19 79.93
N SER A 13 -40.49 34.85 79.92
CA SER A 13 -41.30 33.74 80.50
C SER A 13 -42.73 33.71 79.87
N GLY A 14 -43.34 32.51 79.86
CA GLY A 14 -44.74 32.26 80.30
C GLY A 14 -45.83 31.94 79.24
N SER A 15 -46.83 31.11 79.55
CA SER A 15 -46.85 29.63 79.54
C SER A 15 -48.29 29.11 79.77
N GLY A 16 -48.70 28.05 79.06
CA GLY A 16 -49.52 26.94 79.62
C GLY A 16 -50.99 26.79 79.21
N GLN A 17 -51.31 25.73 78.45
CA GLN A 17 -52.54 24.88 78.38
C GLN A 17 -52.48 24.08 77.05
N GLY A 18 -52.86 22.81 76.87
CA GLY A 18 -53.37 21.71 77.67
C GLY A 18 -53.52 20.49 76.74
N LYS A 19 -53.27 19.25 77.20
CA LYS A 19 -53.49 18.01 76.41
C LYS A 19 -54.91 17.50 76.65
N GLN A 20 -55.77 17.59 75.65
CA GLN A 20 -57.16 17.07 75.68
C GLN A 20 -57.18 15.57 75.30
N LYS A 21 -57.82 14.74 76.12
CA LYS A 21 -58.13 13.33 75.83
C LYS A 21 -59.30 13.27 74.84
N MET A 22 -59.07 12.84 73.59
CA MET A 22 -60.13 12.61 72.59
C MET A 22 -61.21 11.62 73.07
N SER A 23 -62.47 11.95 72.77
CA SER A 23 -63.67 11.16 73.07
C SER A 23 -63.70 9.82 72.33
N ARG A 24 -64.38 8.80 72.89
CA ARG A 24 -64.51 7.45 72.28
C ARG A 24 -65.17 7.49 70.89
N LYS A 25 -66.02 8.49 70.61
CA LYS A 25 -66.65 8.74 69.29
C LYS A 25 -65.70 9.41 68.29
N GLU A 26 -64.86 10.35 68.73
CA GLU A 26 -63.85 11.01 67.88
C GLU A 26 -62.70 10.06 67.53
N LYS A 27 -62.24 9.25 68.48
CA LYS A 27 -61.29 8.16 68.19
C LYS A 27 -61.89 7.12 67.24
N ALA A 28 -63.20 6.87 67.29
CA ALA A 28 -63.86 5.94 66.36
C ALA A 28 -64.02 6.55 64.96
N LEU A 29 -64.35 7.85 64.85
CA LEU A 29 -64.46 8.57 63.59
C LEU A 29 -63.10 8.76 62.92
N ALA A 30 -62.07 9.16 63.68
CA ALA A 30 -60.69 9.23 63.21
C ALA A 30 -60.17 7.85 62.78
N LYS A 31 -60.50 6.78 63.51
CA LYS A 31 -60.16 5.40 63.11
C LYS A 31 -60.93 4.95 61.86
N LYS A 32 -62.13 5.48 61.58
CA LYS A 32 -62.90 5.20 60.36
C LYS A 32 -62.34 5.95 59.15
N VAL A 33 -62.03 7.23 59.31
CA VAL A 33 -61.38 8.05 58.27
C VAL A 33 -59.97 7.53 57.96
N GLU A 34 -59.21 7.14 58.97
CA GLU A 34 -57.89 6.52 58.79
C GLU A 34 -58.00 5.16 58.10
N ARG A 35 -59.01 4.35 58.45
CA ARG A 35 -59.28 3.09 57.73
C ARG A 35 -59.69 3.32 56.28
N GLU A 36 -60.51 4.33 55.99
CA GLU A 36 -60.89 4.70 54.61
C GLU A 36 -59.71 5.28 53.82
N ARG A 37 -58.81 6.03 54.47
CA ARG A 37 -57.57 6.53 53.86
C ARG A 37 -56.62 5.39 53.54
N VAL A 38 -56.36 4.50 54.51
CA VAL A 38 -55.54 3.31 54.31
C VAL A 38 -56.15 2.39 53.26
N GLN A 39 -57.48 2.27 53.20
CA GLN A 39 -58.18 1.52 52.17
C GLN A 39 -58.00 2.15 50.77
N ARG A 40 -58.12 3.47 50.62
CA ARG A 40 -57.88 4.17 49.35
C ARG A 40 -56.41 4.16 48.93
N GLU A 41 -55.49 4.31 49.88
CA GLU A 41 -54.05 4.20 49.62
C GLU A 41 -53.69 2.78 49.19
N TYR A 42 -54.25 1.77 49.85
CA TYR A 42 -54.12 0.37 49.46
C TYR A 42 -54.71 0.11 48.06
N GLU A 43 -55.92 0.59 47.78
CA GLU A 43 -56.55 0.47 46.45
C GLU A 43 -55.79 1.22 45.37
N ALA A 44 -55.24 2.41 45.66
CA ALA A 44 -54.40 3.18 44.74
C ALA A 44 -53.04 2.51 44.52
N GLU A 45 -52.44 1.91 45.54
CA GLU A 45 -51.18 1.16 45.44
C GLU A 45 -51.38 -0.14 44.65
N VAL A 46 -52.49 -0.85 44.89
CA VAL A 46 -52.88 -2.04 44.11
C VAL A 46 -53.14 -1.65 42.65
N LYS A 47 -53.86 -0.55 42.40
CA LYS A 47 -54.11 -0.06 41.04
C LYS A 47 -52.82 0.41 40.35
N ALA A 48 -51.93 1.13 41.03
CA ALA A 48 -50.66 1.56 40.47
C ALA A 48 -49.72 0.39 40.18
N LYS A 49 -49.72 -0.66 41.02
CA LYS A 49 -48.99 -1.91 40.73
C LYS A 49 -49.59 -2.65 39.54
N GLU A 50 -50.90 -2.69 39.42
CA GLU A 50 -51.59 -3.29 38.27
C GLU A 50 -51.34 -2.52 36.97
N ASP A 51 -51.45 -1.19 37.00
CA ASP A 51 -51.17 -0.31 35.86
C ASP A 51 -49.69 -0.38 35.44
N ALA A 52 -48.76 -0.46 36.40
CA ALA A 52 -47.33 -0.67 36.13
C ALA A 52 -47.05 -2.06 35.55
N ARG A 53 -47.77 -3.10 36.02
CA ARG A 53 -47.69 -4.45 35.45
C ARG A 53 -48.17 -4.46 33.99
N LEU A 54 -49.34 -3.84 33.73
CA LEU A 54 -49.89 -3.69 32.39
C LEU A 54 -48.99 -2.87 31.45
N ALA A 55 -48.37 -1.78 31.95
CA ALA A 55 -47.43 -0.98 31.17
C ALA A 55 -46.15 -1.74 30.83
N LYS A 56 -45.63 -2.54 31.77
CA LYS A 56 -44.48 -3.42 31.52
C LYS A 56 -44.84 -4.54 30.54
N GLU A 57 -45.97 -5.21 30.73
CA GLU A 57 -46.48 -6.23 29.81
C GLU A 57 -46.68 -5.65 28.40
N ALA A 58 -47.19 -4.42 28.27
CA ALA A 58 -47.33 -3.73 26.99
C ALA A 58 -45.98 -3.34 26.35
N HIS A 59 -45.01 -2.89 27.15
CA HIS A 59 -43.64 -2.60 26.66
C HIS A 59 -42.92 -3.87 26.21
N ASP A 60 -42.96 -4.93 27.02
CA ASP A 60 -42.37 -6.23 26.69
C ASP A 60 -43.06 -6.83 25.44
N ALA A 61 -44.39 -6.67 25.31
CA ALA A 61 -45.12 -7.06 24.10
C ALA A 61 -44.74 -6.23 22.87
N TRP A 62 -44.49 -4.91 23.03
CA TRP A 62 -44.02 -4.06 21.94
C TRP A 62 -42.59 -4.40 21.50
N VAL A 63 -41.66 -4.60 22.46
CA VAL A 63 -40.28 -5.02 22.16
C VAL A 63 -40.30 -6.36 21.44
N LYS A 64 -41.07 -7.34 21.94
CA LYS A 64 -41.21 -8.64 21.29
C LYS A 64 -41.83 -8.53 19.90
N ALA A 65 -42.87 -7.72 19.71
CA ALA A 65 -43.48 -7.50 18.40
C ALA A 65 -42.52 -6.83 17.41
N GLU A 66 -41.69 -5.88 17.88
CA GLU A 66 -40.66 -5.23 17.05
C GLU A 66 -39.49 -6.19 16.76
N GLU A 67 -39.08 -7.02 17.71
CA GLU A 67 -38.11 -8.11 17.49
C GLU A 67 -38.63 -9.13 16.47
N ASP A 68 -39.90 -9.55 16.59
CA ASP A 68 -40.55 -10.48 15.67
C ASP A 68 -40.68 -9.86 14.27
N ARG A 69 -40.98 -8.55 14.17
CA ARG A 69 -41.01 -7.80 12.91
C ARG A 69 -39.61 -7.73 12.26
N LEU A 70 -38.59 -7.31 13.01
CA LEU A 70 -37.19 -7.25 12.53
C LEU A 70 -36.65 -8.63 12.17
N PHE A 71 -37.06 -9.67 12.90
CA PHE A 71 -36.72 -11.06 12.61
C PHE A 71 -37.41 -11.54 11.32
N ALA A 72 -38.69 -11.23 11.12
CA ALA A 72 -39.41 -11.53 9.89
C ALA A 72 -38.77 -10.83 8.69
N GLU A 73 -38.37 -9.56 8.83
CA GLU A 73 -37.66 -8.79 7.80
C GLU A 73 -36.27 -9.38 7.48
N ARG A 74 -35.46 -9.73 8.50
CA ARG A 74 -34.19 -10.44 8.26
C ARG A 74 -34.39 -11.80 7.61
N THR A 75 -35.47 -12.49 7.96
CA THR A 75 -35.79 -13.80 7.41
C THR A 75 -36.21 -13.70 5.94
N SER A 76 -37.01 -12.69 5.56
CA SER A 76 -37.38 -12.47 4.16
C SER A 76 -36.17 -12.15 3.27
N MET A 77 -35.12 -11.54 3.82
CA MET A 77 -33.88 -11.23 3.09
C MET A 77 -32.80 -12.31 3.20
N LYS A 78 -33.04 -13.38 3.99
CA LYS A 78 -32.05 -14.43 4.28
C LYS A 78 -31.60 -15.17 3.03
N GLU A 79 -32.53 -15.50 2.14
CA GLU A 79 -32.21 -16.19 0.87
C GLU A 79 -31.34 -15.33 -0.05
N PHE A 80 -31.64 -14.02 -0.12
CA PHE A 80 -30.85 -13.06 -0.88
C PHE A 80 -29.41 -12.95 -0.36
N TYR A 81 -29.22 -12.82 0.97
CA TYR A 81 -27.87 -12.76 1.55
C TYR A 81 -27.10 -14.08 1.41
N ASN A 82 -27.79 -15.22 1.55
CA ASN A 82 -27.18 -16.54 1.36
C ASN A 82 -26.72 -16.75 -0.08
N TRP A 83 -27.56 -16.40 -1.05
CA TRP A 83 -27.21 -16.44 -2.47
C TRP A 83 -26.00 -15.53 -2.76
N ARG A 84 -26.02 -14.28 -2.28
CA ARG A 84 -24.92 -13.33 -2.47
C ARG A 84 -23.61 -13.84 -1.86
N LYS A 85 -23.66 -14.45 -0.68
CA LYS A 85 -22.48 -15.03 -0.02
C LYS A 85 -21.92 -16.22 -0.81
N ALA A 86 -22.79 -17.12 -1.29
CA ALA A 86 -22.38 -18.27 -2.10
C ALA A 86 -21.74 -17.83 -3.42
N GLU A 87 -22.31 -16.79 -4.04
CA GLU A 87 -21.80 -16.21 -5.28
C GLU A 87 -20.41 -15.59 -5.10
N ILE A 88 -20.20 -14.81 -4.02
CA ILE A 88 -18.87 -14.25 -3.70
C ILE A 88 -17.85 -15.36 -3.47
N SER A 89 -18.19 -16.40 -2.70
CA SER A 89 -17.27 -17.51 -2.42
C SER A 89 -16.89 -18.30 -3.68
N ARG A 90 -17.82 -18.46 -4.63
CA ARG A 90 -17.53 -19.08 -5.92
C ARG A 90 -16.53 -18.24 -6.73
N ILE A 91 -16.78 -16.92 -6.81
CA ILE A 91 -15.91 -15.98 -7.53
C ILE A 91 -14.50 -15.94 -6.92
N GLU A 92 -14.38 -15.98 -5.59
CA GLU A 92 -13.08 -15.98 -4.91
C GLU A 92 -12.30 -17.28 -5.15
N ALA A 93 -12.98 -18.43 -5.20
CA ALA A 93 -12.35 -19.72 -5.49
C ALA A 93 -11.79 -19.76 -6.92
N GLU A 94 -12.56 -19.28 -7.90
CA GLU A 94 -12.13 -19.22 -9.31
C GLU A 94 -10.94 -18.27 -9.51
N VAL A 95 -10.94 -17.10 -8.86
CA VAL A 95 -9.81 -16.15 -8.92
C VAL A 95 -8.55 -16.75 -8.30
N LYS A 96 -8.68 -17.49 -7.19
CA LYS A 96 -7.55 -18.11 -6.51
C LYS A 96 -6.93 -19.22 -7.38
N GLU A 97 -7.76 -20.10 -7.93
CA GLU A 97 -7.28 -21.19 -8.79
C GLU A 97 -6.55 -20.65 -10.03
N ALA A 98 -7.08 -19.61 -10.67
CA ALA A 98 -6.42 -18.95 -11.79
C ALA A 98 -5.08 -18.32 -11.41
N SER A 99 -4.99 -17.68 -10.24
CA SER A 99 -3.74 -17.10 -9.74
C SER A 99 -2.69 -18.18 -9.44
N ASP A 100 -3.09 -19.30 -8.84
CA ASP A 100 -2.20 -20.42 -8.49
C ASP A 100 -1.64 -21.10 -9.76
N TRP A 101 -2.44 -21.18 -10.83
CA TRP A 101 -2.00 -21.68 -12.14
C TRP A 101 -1.08 -20.72 -12.89
N LYS A 102 -1.37 -19.41 -12.88
CA LYS A 102 -0.51 -18.39 -13.51
C LYS A 102 0.90 -18.40 -12.93
N LEU A 103 0.98 -18.52 -11.61
CA LEU A 103 2.24 -18.63 -10.90
C LEU A 103 3.07 -19.84 -11.32
N TYR A 104 2.43 -20.97 -11.59
CA TYR A 104 3.11 -22.18 -12.02
C TYR A 104 3.80 -22.02 -13.39
N LEU A 105 3.33 -21.08 -14.23
CA LEU A 105 3.82 -20.88 -15.60
C LEU A 105 4.90 -19.80 -15.74
N GLU A 106 5.02 -18.87 -14.79
CA GLU A 106 6.03 -17.80 -14.82
C GLU A 106 7.41 -18.32 -14.37
N SER A 107 8.34 -18.47 -15.31
CA SER A 107 9.74 -18.75 -15.01
C SER A 107 10.48 -17.47 -14.59
N SER A 108 10.22 -17.02 -13.36
CA SER A 108 10.97 -15.94 -12.75
C SER A 108 12.30 -16.44 -12.16
N ARG A 109 13.36 -15.62 -12.29
CA ARG A 109 14.62 -15.85 -11.56
C ARG A 109 14.47 -15.60 -10.05
N LEU A 110 13.48 -14.79 -9.67
CA LEU A 110 13.17 -14.46 -8.29
C LEU A 110 12.09 -15.42 -7.76
N PRO A 111 12.16 -15.83 -6.48
CA PRO A 111 11.12 -16.65 -5.90
C PRO A 111 9.80 -15.88 -5.89
N HIS A 112 8.71 -16.54 -6.22
CA HIS A 112 7.42 -15.96 -5.93
C HIS A 112 7.12 -16.07 -4.44
N ALA A 113 6.59 -15.00 -3.87
CA ALA A 113 6.40 -14.90 -2.43
C ALA A 113 5.41 -15.94 -1.88
N SER A 114 4.47 -16.44 -2.68
CA SER A 114 3.53 -17.46 -2.20
C SER A 114 4.15 -18.86 -2.02
N ASN A 115 5.34 -19.10 -2.58
CA ASN A 115 6.05 -20.36 -2.43
C ASN A 115 7.13 -20.23 -1.35
N GLU A 116 6.76 -20.65 -0.14
CA GLU A 116 7.62 -20.61 1.04
C GLU A 116 8.95 -21.38 0.88
N ALA A 117 8.94 -22.50 0.15
CA ALA A 117 10.17 -23.27 -0.07
C ALA A 117 11.16 -22.48 -0.94
N SER A 118 10.67 -21.91 -2.04
CA SER A 118 11.49 -21.07 -2.93
C SER A 118 12.00 -19.81 -2.23
N LEU A 119 11.17 -19.17 -1.39
CA LEU A 119 11.60 -18.04 -0.55
C LEU A 119 12.76 -18.41 0.38
N ASN A 120 12.67 -19.55 1.06
CA ASN A 120 13.74 -20.01 1.96
C ASN A 120 15.03 -20.33 1.21
N THR A 121 14.93 -20.95 0.02
CA THR A 121 16.11 -21.18 -0.84
C THR A 121 16.77 -19.87 -1.25
N PHE A 122 15.99 -18.89 -1.69
CA PHE A 122 16.48 -17.57 -2.07
C PHE A 122 17.19 -16.86 -0.91
N LEU A 123 16.55 -16.81 0.27
CA LEU A 123 17.12 -16.19 1.47
C LEU A 123 18.48 -16.78 1.84
N ASN A 124 18.63 -18.11 1.73
CA ASN A 124 19.88 -18.80 2.06
C ASN A 124 20.96 -18.55 0.99
N ALA A 125 20.63 -18.71 -0.29
CA ALA A 125 21.57 -18.49 -1.40
C ALA A 125 22.10 -17.04 -1.39
N MET A 126 21.22 -16.07 -1.15
CA MET A 126 21.59 -14.66 -1.03
C MET A 126 22.41 -14.35 0.24
N ARG A 127 22.65 -15.29 1.15
CA ARG A 127 23.51 -15.06 2.33
C ARG A 127 24.92 -15.62 2.17
N GLU A 128 25.17 -16.41 1.13
CA GLU A 128 26.45 -17.09 0.90
C GLU A 128 27.55 -16.15 0.39
N THR A 129 27.16 -15.09 -0.32
CA THR A 129 28.07 -14.14 -0.98
C THR A 129 27.69 -12.70 -0.66
N TYR A 130 28.53 -11.75 -1.04
CA TYR A 130 28.25 -10.31 -0.98
C TYR A 130 29.02 -9.58 -2.07
N GLU A 131 28.49 -8.43 -2.49
CA GLU A 131 29.05 -7.58 -3.51
C GLU A 131 30.19 -6.71 -2.95
N GLN A 132 31.17 -6.39 -3.81
CA GLN A 132 32.36 -5.60 -3.44
C GLN A 132 32.30 -4.15 -3.97
N GLU A 133 31.28 -3.84 -4.75
CA GLU A 133 31.03 -2.54 -5.38
C GLU A 133 29.58 -2.13 -5.14
N LEU A 134 29.27 -0.83 -5.22
CA LEU A 134 27.94 -0.33 -4.90
C LEU A 134 26.93 -0.62 -6.02
N GLU A 135 27.35 -0.57 -7.28
CA GLU A 135 26.46 -0.73 -8.42
C GLU A 135 25.82 -2.13 -8.50
N PRO A 136 26.57 -3.25 -8.42
CA PRO A 136 25.97 -4.58 -8.37
C PRO A 136 25.15 -4.82 -7.11
N LEU A 137 25.53 -4.19 -5.99
CA LEU A 137 24.73 -4.24 -4.76
C LEU A 137 23.34 -3.65 -4.99
N MET A 138 23.23 -2.53 -5.72
CA MET A 138 21.93 -1.90 -5.97
C MET A 138 20.96 -2.83 -6.72
N ASP A 139 21.45 -3.62 -7.68
CA ASP A 139 20.64 -4.63 -8.38
C ASP A 139 20.17 -5.73 -7.42
N THR A 140 21.06 -6.24 -6.57
CA THR A 140 20.73 -7.22 -5.51
C THR A 140 19.67 -6.67 -4.54
N MET A 141 19.76 -5.39 -4.18
CA MET A 141 18.78 -4.75 -3.30
C MET A 141 17.42 -4.63 -4.00
N ILE A 142 17.37 -4.24 -5.27
CA ILE A 142 16.13 -4.23 -6.06
C ILE A 142 15.47 -5.60 -6.10
N ASP A 143 16.24 -6.67 -6.32
CA ASP A 143 15.74 -8.04 -6.34
C ASP A 143 15.13 -8.43 -4.98
N ILE A 144 15.79 -8.12 -3.86
CA ILE A 144 15.28 -8.40 -2.51
C ILE A 144 13.98 -7.62 -2.23
N PHE A 145 13.93 -6.33 -2.56
CA PHE A 145 12.72 -5.52 -2.34
C PHE A 145 11.57 -5.94 -3.24
N THR A 146 11.85 -6.40 -4.47
CA THR A 146 10.82 -6.93 -5.36
C THR A 146 10.16 -8.17 -4.75
N VAL A 147 10.94 -9.09 -4.17
CA VAL A 147 10.40 -10.26 -3.45
C VAL A 147 9.64 -9.84 -2.19
N ALA A 148 10.13 -8.82 -1.47
CA ALA A 148 9.45 -8.28 -0.29
C ALA A 148 8.08 -7.67 -0.64
N THR A 149 7.96 -6.91 -1.72
CA THR A 149 6.67 -6.38 -2.19
C THR A 149 5.67 -7.50 -2.45
N GLY A 150 6.09 -8.59 -3.13
CA GLY A 150 5.21 -9.75 -3.32
C GLY A 150 4.78 -10.41 -2.01
N ALA A 151 5.65 -10.47 -1.00
CA ALA A 151 5.31 -11.01 0.31
C ALA A 151 4.34 -10.10 1.10
N GLU A 152 4.46 -8.78 0.92
CA GLU A 152 3.56 -7.79 1.50
C GLU A 152 2.14 -7.89 0.91
N GLU A 153 2.02 -8.01 -0.41
CA GLU A 153 0.73 -8.20 -1.08
C GLU A 153 -0.03 -9.43 -0.55
N ILE A 154 0.70 -10.54 -0.33
CA ILE A 154 0.12 -11.76 0.26
C ILE A 154 -0.28 -11.51 1.72
N CYS A 155 0.57 -10.84 2.51
CA CYS A 155 0.25 -10.49 3.89
C CYS A 155 -1.05 -9.65 3.97
N LEU A 156 -1.22 -8.66 3.10
CA LEU A 156 -2.43 -7.82 3.03
C LEU A 156 -3.67 -8.65 2.66
N THR A 157 -3.54 -9.55 1.69
CA THR A 157 -4.63 -10.46 1.29
C THR A 157 -5.06 -11.36 2.46
N LYS A 158 -4.10 -11.86 3.24
CA LYS A 158 -4.36 -12.68 4.44
C LYS A 158 -5.03 -11.88 5.55
N GLU A 159 -4.64 -10.62 5.74
CA GLU A 159 -5.24 -9.71 6.73
C GLU A 159 -6.70 -9.39 6.39
N GLN A 160 -7.02 -9.13 5.10
CA GLN A 160 -8.40 -8.93 4.64
C GLN A 160 -9.30 -10.14 4.90
N LYS A 161 -8.75 -11.36 4.78
CA LYS A 161 -9.46 -12.61 5.05
C LYS A 161 -9.50 -12.99 6.54
N ALA A 162 -8.93 -12.16 7.41
CA ALA A 162 -8.78 -12.43 8.84
C ALA A 162 -8.05 -13.75 9.16
N GLU A 163 -7.07 -14.15 8.31
CA GLU A 163 -6.28 -15.37 8.47
C GLU A 163 -5.01 -15.10 9.32
N THR A 164 -5.17 -15.11 10.65
CA THR A 164 -4.13 -14.67 11.60
C THR A 164 -2.78 -15.39 11.46
N GLU A 165 -2.77 -16.71 11.26
CA GLU A 165 -1.52 -17.49 11.14
C GLU A 165 -0.75 -17.10 9.86
N GLY A 166 -1.45 -16.98 8.73
CA GLY A 166 -0.84 -16.54 7.47
C GLY A 166 -0.24 -15.14 7.57
N VAL A 167 -0.91 -14.21 8.26
CA VAL A 167 -0.38 -12.87 8.52
C VAL A 167 0.94 -12.92 9.32
N ILE A 168 1.02 -13.76 10.36
CA ILE A 168 2.23 -13.89 11.16
C ILE A 168 3.40 -14.44 10.32
N THR A 169 3.13 -15.47 9.51
CA THR A 169 4.15 -16.10 8.65
C THR A 169 4.74 -15.12 7.65
N TYR A 170 3.91 -14.39 6.90
CA TYR A 170 4.41 -13.45 5.89
C TYR A 170 5.08 -12.21 6.50
N ARG A 171 4.65 -11.77 7.69
CA ARG A 171 5.39 -10.76 8.47
C ARG A 171 6.80 -11.22 8.83
N ASN A 172 6.98 -12.49 9.18
CA ASN A 172 8.30 -13.05 9.46
C ASN A 172 9.18 -13.09 8.19
N TYR A 173 8.63 -13.49 7.04
CA TYR A 173 9.36 -13.45 5.77
C TYR A 173 9.79 -12.04 5.38
N LEU A 174 8.91 -11.05 5.53
CA LEU A 174 9.23 -9.64 5.30
C LEU A 174 10.41 -9.19 6.19
N GLN A 175 10.36 -9.50 7.48
CA GLN A 175 11.45 -9.19 8.41
C GLN A 175 12.78 -9.80 7.95
N ARG A 176 12.79 -11.09 7.59
CA ARG A 176 14.01 -11.78 7.13
C ARG A 176 14.56 -11.20 5.83
N LEU A 177 13.70 -10.78 4.90
CA LEU A 177 14.11 -10.13 3.64
C LEU A 177 14.75 -8.76 3.91
N TYR A 178 14.17 -7.95 4.80
CA TYR A 178 14.77 -6.67 5.19
C TYR A 178 16.10 -6.86 5.94
N GLU A 179 16.18 -7.81 6.86
CA GLU A 179 17.43 -8.16 7.55
C GLU A 179 18.52 -8.63 6.58
N LEU A 180 18.15 -9.37 5.53
CA LEU A 180 19.08 -9.78 4.48
C LEU A 180 19.58 -8.58 3.66
N ALA A 181 18.69 -7.67 3.29
CA ALA A 181 19.04 -6.44 2.57
C ALA A 181 20.03 -5.60 3.37
N ASP A 182 19.75 -5.36 4.66
CA ASP A 182 20.63 -4.61 5.55
C ASP A 182 21.97 -5.32 5.77
N TRP A 183 21.96 -6.66 5.89
CA TRP A 183 23.19 -7.44 6.00
C TRP A 183 24.06 -7.31 4.75
N ARG A 184 23.48 -7.43 3.55
CA ARG A 184 24.20 -7.29 2.26
C ARG A 184 24.87 -5.92 2.17
N LEU A 185 24.10 -4.88 2.44
CA LEU A 185 24.60 -3.51 2.45
C LEU A 185 25.73 -3.31 3.47
N ASP A 186 25.58 -3.82 4.69
CA ASP A 186 26.60 -3.70 5.73
C ASP A 186 27.89 -4.44 5.37
N GLN A 187 27.83 -5.63 4.75
CA GLN A 187 29.01 -6.35 4.28
C GLN A 187 29.76 -5.59 3.17
N THR A 188 29.05 -5.11 2.14
CA THR A 188 29.67 -4.32 1.07
C THR A 188 30.27 -3.03 1.61
N THR A 189 29.59 -2.35 2.55
CA THR A 189 30.10 -1.13 3.20
C THR A 189 31.37 -1.43 4.00
N ALA A 190 31.40 -2.52 4.76
CA ALA A 190 32.57 -2.93 5.54
C ALA A 190 33.77 -3.26 4.63
N TYR A 191 33.53 -3.92 3.50
CA TYR A 191 34.55 -4.19 2.50
C TYR A 191 35.17 -2.90 1.94
N LEU A 192 34.34 -1.93 1.53
CA LEU A 192 34.80 -0.64 1.01
C LEU A 192 35.57 0.15 2.07
N LEU A 193 35.14 0.11 3.33
CA LEU A 193 35.86 0.71 4.46
C LEU A 193 37.23 0.08 4.68
N HIS A 194 37.34 -1.24 4.58
CA HIS A 194 38.61 -1.94 4.74
C HIS A 194 39.63 -1.53 3.67
N ARG A 195 39.16 -1.40 2.42
CA ARG A 195 39.99 -0.98 1.28
C ARG A 195 40.08 0.53 1.06
N SER A 196 39.47 1.34 1.91
CA SER A 196 39.40 2.79 1.76
C SER A 196 40.76 3.47 1.56
N HIS A 197 41.79 3.01 2.27
CA HIS A 197 43.15 3.51 2.13
C HIS A 197 43.79 3.17 0.77
N GLU A 198 43.44 2.03 0.17
CA GLU A 198 43.88 1.64 -1.18
C GLU A 198 43.20 2.52 -2.22
N TYR A 199 41.87 2.66 -2.14
CA TYR A 199 41.10 3.55 -3.03
C TYR A 199 41.60 4.99 -3.01
N TRP A 200 41.89 5.52 -1.82
CA TRP A 200 42.44 6.88 -1.71
C TRP A 200 43.85 6.97 -2.31
N ARG A 201 44.74 6.02 -1.99
CA ARG A 201 46.12 6.05 -2.49
C ARG A 201 46.18 5.98 -4.02
N ASP A 202 45.42 5.07 -4.62
CA ASP A 202 45.57 4.72 -6.02
C ASP A 202 44.68 5.59 -6.93
N LYS A 203 43.49 5.98 -6.46
CA LYS A 203 42.49 6.69 -7.25
C LYS A 203 42.12 8.07 -6.70
N GLN A 204 42.63 8.47 -5.53
CA GLN A 204 42.17 9.67 -4.80
C GLN A 204 40.64 9.68 -4.63
N GLN A 205 40.05 8.49 -4.48
CA GLN A 205 38.60 8.32 -4.36
C GLN A 205 38.23 8.09 -2.89
N ASN A 206 37.35 8.94 -2.37
CA ASN A 206 36.78 8.82 -1.03
C ASN A 206 35.26 9.06 -0.99
N ILE A 207 34.64 9.20 -2.16
CA ILE A 207 33.20 9.27 -2.37
C ILE A 207 32.84 8.16 -3.35
N PHE A 208 31.80 7.40 -3.01
CA PHE A 208 31.22 6.35 -3.83
C PHE A 208 29.72 6.62 -3.90
N CYS A 209 29.13 6.58 -5.08
CA CYS A 209 27.70 6.73 -5.28
C CYS A 209 27.19 5.59 -6.16
N ALA A 210 25.95 5.18 -5.94
CA ALA A 210 25.22 4.32 -6.84
C ALA A 210 23.74 4.70 -6.82
N LYS A 211 23.11 4.62 -7.98
CA LYS A 211 21.69 4.93 -8.16
C LYS A 211 21.08 3.85 -9.03
N ALA A 212 19.98 3.28 -8.56
CA ALA A 212 19.20 2.32 -9.33
C ALA A 212 17.72 2.63 -9.13
N ARG A 213 17.04 2.97 -10.24
CA ARG A 213 15.69 3.56 -10.21
C ARG A 213 15.68 4.76 -9.24
N ASP A 214 14.78 4.75 -8.26
CA ASP A 214 14.65 5.81 -7.25
C ASP A 214 15.46 5.55 -5.96
N TRP A 215 16.17 4.43 -5.93
CA TRP A 215 17.04 4.04 -4.83
C TRP A 215 18.41 4.72 -5.01
N LYS A 216 18.89 5.40 -3.97
CA LYS A 216 20.14 6.15 -4.00
C LYS A 216 21.02 5.76 -2.83
N LEU A 217 22.30 5.52 -3.10
CA LEU A 217 23.29 5.19 -2.10
C LEU A 217 24.50 6.08 -2.31
N ALA A 218 24.93 6.76 -1.26
CA ALA A 218 26.18 7.52 -1.27
C ALA A 218 26.99 7.19 -0.04
N PHE A 219 28.31 7.13 -0.22
CA PHE A 219 29.23 6.74 0.81
C PHE A 219 30.47 7.63 0.76
N TRP A 220 30.67 8.42 1.81
CA TRP A 220 31.82 9.31 1.95
C TRP A 220 32.72 8.84 3.08
N ILE A 221 34.03 8.83 2.84
CA ILE A 221 35.03 8.38 3.80
C ILE A 221 35.98 9.54 4.14
N ASN A 222 36.11 9.85 5.43
CA ASN A 222 37.01 10.89 5.91
C ASN A 222 38.19 10.31 6.70
N HIS A 223 39.34 10.19 6.04
CA HIS A 223 40.60 9.98 6.74
C HIS A 223 41.15 11.31 7.26
N GLN A 224 41.97 11.26 8.32
CA GLN A 224 42.64 12.45 8.88
C GLN A 224 43.52 13.22 7.86
N LYS A 225 43.87 12.59 6.73
CA LYS A 225 44.64 13.15 5.61
C LYS A 225 43.78 13.58 4.41
N ASN A 226 42.46 13.39 4.45
CA ASN A 226 41.56 13.76 3.36
C ASN A 226 41.27 15.27 3.34
N PRO A 227 40.93 15.84 2.17
CA PRO A 227 40.40 17.19 2.08
C PRO A 227 39.16 17.34 2.98
N ARG A 228 39.13 18.42 3.75
CA ARG A 228 38.07 18.68 4.72
C ARG A 228 36.88 19.34 4.04
N PHE A 229 35.84 18.57 3.75
CA PHE A 229 34.61 19.08 3.17
C PHE A 229 33.66 19.59 4.26
N ARG A 230 33.23 20.85 4.14
CA ARG A 230 32.07 21.37 4.87
C ARG A 230 30.75 21.02 4.18
N THR A 231 30.79 20.89 2.87
CA THR A 231 29.64 20.56 2.03
C THR A 231 30.05 19.42 1.12
N LEU A 232 29.28 18.35 1.13
CA LEU A 232 29.37 17.23 0.21
C LEU A 232 28.33 17.44 -0.88
N GLU A 233 28.79 17.74 -2.09
CA GLU A 233 27.95 17.77 -3.28
C GLU A 233 27.98 16.38 -3.93
N LEU A 234 26.85 15.70 -3.97
CA LEU A 234 26.72 14.33 -4.47
C LEU A 234 25.81 14.33 -5.72
N PRO A 235 26.32 14.80 -6.88
CA PRO A 235 25.51 15.00 -8.07
C PRO A 235 24.91 13.71 -8.63
N GLU A 236 25.60 12.57 -8.48
CA GLU A 236 25.14 11.26 -8.97
C GLU A 236 23.83 10.79 -8.30
N VAL A 237 23.53 11.31 -7.10
CA VAL A 237 22.33 10.98 -6.34
C VAL A 237 21.43 12.20 -6.08
N ASP A 238 21.75 13.37 -6.63
CA ASP A 238 20.99 14.61 -6.43
C ASP A 238 20.82 15.00 -4.95
N ILE A 239 21.86 14.78 -4.13
CA ILE A 239 21.85 15.09 -2.69
C ILE A 239 23.00 16.05 -2.36
N ILE A 240 22.72 17.02 -1.49
CA ILE A 240 23.75 17.89 -0.91
C ILE A 240 23.71 17.73 0.61
N VAL A 241 24.87 17.51 1.23
CA VAL A 241 25.00 17.39 2.69
C VAL A 241 25.95 18.44 3.24
N ASN A 242 25.45 19.27 4.15
CA ASN A 242 26.23 20.25 4.90
C ASN A 242 26.63 19.66 6.26
N LEU A 243 27.93 19.46 6.44
CA LEU A 243 28.50 18.79 7.61
C LEU A 243 29.01 19.78 8.66
N PRO A 244 28.70 19.57 9.95
CA PRO A 244 29.37 20.25 11.05
C PRO A 244 30.88 20.08 11.03
N LYS A 245 31.62 21.07 11.58
CA LYS A 245 33.09 21.07 11.66
C LYS A 245 33.67 19.80 12.31
N GLN A 246 32.92 19.13 13.19
CA GLN A 246 33.33 17.89 13.86
C GLN A 246 33.63 16.76 12.87
N PHE A 247 32.86 16.63 11.79
CA PHE A 247 33.08 15.60 10.76
C PHE A 247 34.43 15.77 10.08
N ALA A 248 34.81 17.00 9.75
CA ALA A 248 36.09 17.31 9.12
C ALA A 248 37.32 16.98 10.00
N LEU A 249 37.14 16.84 11.32
CA LEU A 249 38.20 16.53 12.27
C LEU A 249 38.21 15.07 12.71
N ALA A 250 37.12 14.34 12.48
CA ALA A 250 36.95 12.97 12.93
C ALA A 250 37.35 11.96 11.83
N ASN A 251 37.89 10.81 12.24
CA ASN A 251 38.19 9.68 11.35
C ASN A 251 36.95 8.80 11.21
N VAL A 252 36.00 9.26 10.40
CA VAL A 252 34.65 8.67 10.26
C VAL A 252 34.25 8.56 8.80
N ALA A 253 33.31 7.68 8.51
CA ALA A 253 32.62 7.62 7.23
C ALA A 253 31.13 7.98 7.42
N LEU A 254 30.51 8.48 6.36
CA LEU A 254 29.09 8.78 6.28
C LEU A 254 28.48 7.92 5.18
N ARG A 255 27.47 7.12 5.53
CA ARG A 255 26.65 6.39 4.55
C ARG A 255 25.27 7.02 4.50
N LEU A 256 24.84 7.38 3.30
CA LEU A 256 23.54 7.98 3.00
C LEU A 256 22.77 7.04 2.10
N GLN A 257 21.52 6.77 2.47
CA GLN A 257 20.66 5.87 1.73
C GLN A 257 19.32 6.55 1.54
N HIS A 258 18.84 6.66 0.32
CA HIS A 258 17.48 7.09 0.03
C HIS A 258 16.72 5.90 -0.54
N ARG A 259 15.81 5.35 0.26
CA ARG A 259 15.09 4.13 -0.03
C ARG A 259 13.61 4.44 -0.25
N MET A 260 12.99 3.88 -1.29
CA MET A 260 11.54 4.04 -1.57
C MET A 260 10.67 3.27 -0.57
N ALA A 261 11.15 2.11 -0.12
CA ALA A 261 10.48 1.32 0.89
C ALA A 261 10.82 1.86 2.28
N ASP A 262 9.80 2.00 3.12
CA ASP A 262 9.97 2.21 4.55
C ASP A 262 9.94 0.84 5.25
N PRO A 263 11.10 0.24 5.61
CA PRO A 263 11.12 -1.00 6.37
C PRO A 263 10.53 -0.82 7.78
N VAL A 264 10.30 0.43 8.20
CA VAL A 264 9.79 0.81 9.51
C VAL A 264 8.25 0.92 9.50
N THR A 265 7.59 -0.19 9.18
CA THR A 265 6.13 -0.19 9.14
C THR A 265 5.53 -0.25 10.55
N LYS A 266 4.69 0.76 10.85
CA LYS A 266 3.81 0.97 12.03
C LYS A 266 4.41 1.72 13.23
N SER A 267 4.66 3.02 13.02
CA SER A 267 4.80 3.97 14.14
C SER A 267 3.65 3.85 15.14
N LYS A 268 3.96 3.88 16.44
CA LYS A 268 2.95 3.84 17.52
C LYS A 268 2.18 5.14 17.69
N ASN A 269 2.67 6.26 17.16
CA ASN A 269 1.99 7.56 17.21
C ASN A 269 1.18 7.82 15.92
N SER A 270 0.62 9.02 15.77
CA SER A 270 -0.21 9.36 14.59
C SER A 270 0.57 9.55 13.29
N TYR A 271 1.90 9.69 13.35
CA TYR A 271 2.71 9.95 12.16
C TYR A 271 3.00 8.69 11.34
N MET A 272 3.12 8.84 10.03
CA MET A 272 3.63 7.84 9.09
C MET A 272 4.60 8.51 8.11
N SER A 273 5.54 7.77 7.55
CA SER A 273 6.42 8.24 6.48
C SER A 273 5.70 8.30 5.13
N MET A 274 6.18 9.14 4.23
CA MET A 274 5.66 9.30 2.86
C MET A 274 6.81 9.38 1.87
N GLY A 275 6.75 8.57 0.80
CA GLY A 275 7.71 8.66 -0.29
C GLY A 275 9.11 8.10 0.01
N GLY A 276 9.21 7.21 1.00
CA GLY A 276 10.44 6.56 1.37
C GLY A 276 11.17 7.20 2.55
N VAL A 277 12.39 6.75 2.80
CA VAL A 277 13.23 7.17 3.92
C VAL A 277 14.64 7.53 3.48
N LEU A 278 15.22 8.54 4.13
CA LEU A 278 16.61 8.93 4.03
C LEU A 278 17.37 8.49 5.29
N VAL A 279 18.24 7.50 5.19
CA VAL A 279 19.04 6.97 6.30
C VAL A 279 20.43 7.60 6.28
N ILE A 280 20.87 8.11 7.44
CA ILE A 280 22.21 8.64 7.65
C ILE A 280 22.93 7.80 8.70
N ASP A 281 23.96 7.06 8.30
CA ASP A 281 24.84 6.33 9.22
C ASP A 281 26.18 7.05 9.38
N VAL A 282 26.63 7.22 10.63
CA VAL A 282 27.99 7.66 10.95
C VAL A 282 28.80 6.45 11.41
N LEU A 283 29.82 6.11 10.64
CA LEU A 283 30.56 4.86 10.73
C LEU A 283 32.02 5.08 11.11
N GLY A 284 32.58 4.12 11.84
CA GLY A 284 34.01 4.07 12.15
C GLY A 284 34.82 3.47 11.01
N ILE A 285 36.00 4.04 10.78
CA ILE A 285 36.94 3.53 9.80
C ILE A 285 37.87 2.50 10.47
N PRO A 286 38.01 1.28 9.93
CA PRO A 286 38.90 0.26 10.49
C PRO A 286 40.38 0.69 10.42
N PRO A 287 41.27 0.09 11.23
CA PRO A 287 42.70 0.40 11.19
C PRO A 287 43.30 0.16 9.80
N PRO A 288 44.23 1.01 9.33
CA PRO A 288 44.85 0.86 8.01
C PRO A 288 45.70 -0.41 7.92
N SER A 289 45.63 -1.06 6.77
CA SER A 289 46.59 -2.07 6.32
C SER A 289 48.01 -1.51 6.30
N LYS A 290 48.97 -2.26 6.82
CA LYS A 290 50.39 -1.86 6.83
C LYS A 290 51.13 -2.56 5.71
N ILE A 291 51.80 -1.81 4.85
CA ILE A 291 52.70 -2.41 3.85
C ILE A 291 54.07 -2.61 4.49
N VAL A 292 54.52 -3.85 4.54
CA VAL A 292 55.85 -4.24 5.02
C VAL A 292 56.59 -4.91 3.86
N LYS A 293 57.53 -4.18 3.25
CA LYS A 293 58.19 -4.57 1.99
C LYS A 293 57.16 -4.74 0.85
N ASN A 294 56.96 -5.97 0.37
CA ASN A 294 56.00 -6.33 -0.68
C ASN A 294 54.74 -7.04 -0.12
N TRP A 295 54.57 -7.07 1.21
CA TRP A 295 53.44 -7.71 1.86
C TRP A 295 52.49 -6.66 2.43
N THR A 296 51.20 -6.80 2.15
CA THR A 296 50.13 -6.06 2.84
C THR A 296 49.76 -6.84 4.09
N LEU A 297 49.93 -6.22 5.24
CA LEU A 297 49.64 -6.78 6.56
C LEU A 297 48.34 -6.17 7.06
N ASP A 298 47.28 -6.96 7.00
CA ASP A 298 45.96 -6.60 7.51
C ASP A 298 45.82 -7.04 8.96
N GLN A 299 45.34 -6.14 9.82
CA GLN A 299 45.01 -6.51 11.19
C GLN A 299 43.66 -7.23 11.19
N LEU A 300 43.71 -8.56 11.07
CA LEU A 300 42.52 -9.42 11.17
C LEU A 300 42.01 -9.40 12.61
N SER A 301 41.02 -8.54 12.89
CA SER A 301 40.18 -8.73 14.08
C SER A 301 39.04 -9.67 13.73
N SER A 302 38.58 -10.47 14.69
CA SER A 302 37.38 -11.32 14.59
C SER A 302 36.10 -10.53 14.22
N ASN A 303 36.15 -9.20 14.29
CA ASN A 303 35.03 -8.28 14.14
C ASN A 303 35.06 -7.52 12.80
N LEU A 304 35.94 -7.84 11.85
CA LEU A 304 36.01 -7.17 10.54
C LEU A 304 34.72 -7.32 9.71
N SER A 305 33.88 -8.30 10.00
CA SER A 305 32.57 -8.49 9.36
C SER A 305 31.48 -7.57 9.92
N ALA A 306 31.72 -6.87 11.04
CA ALA A 306 30.74 -6.05 11.72
C ALA A 306 31.07 -4.55 11.56
N LEU A 307 30.16 -3.83 10.93
CA LEU A 307 30.24 -2.39 10.73
C LEU A 307 30.27 -1.65 12.08
N ILE A 308 31.27 -0.79 12.31
CA ILE A 308 31.34 0.00 13.55
C ILE A 308 30.42 1.23 13.40
N ARG A 309 29.25 1.21 14.05
CA ARG A 309 28.32 2.34 14.06
C ARG A 309 28.67 3.29 15.22
N ILE A 310 29.17 4.48 14.90
CA ILE A 310 29.54 5.50 15.90
C ILE A 310 28.32 6.28 16.37
N GLY A 311 27.37 6.53 15.47
CA GLY A 311 26.20 7.37 15.73
C GLY A 311 26.52 8.86 15.73
N TYR A 312 25.51 9.67 16.08
CA TYR A 312 25.62 11.12 16.12
C TYR A 312 24.89 11.67 17.37
N PRO A 313 25.49 12.62 18.14
CA PRO A 313 26.75 13.32 17.91
C PRO A 313 28.00 12.43 17.98
N ILE A 314 29.08 12.81 17.27
CA ILE A 314 30.34 12.06 17.28
C ILE A 314 30.98 12.19 18.67
N PRO A 315 31.24 11.08 19.41
CA PRO A 315 31.84 11.14 20.72
C PRO A 315 33.28 11.66 20.63
N VAL A 316 33.62 12.65 21.46
CA VAL A 316 34.98 13.16 21.61
C VAL A 316 35.68 12.36 22.70
N ILE A 317 36.82 11.74 22.38
CA ILE A 317 37.59 10.91 23.32
C ILE A 317 37.93 11.73 24.57
N GLY A 318 37.48 11.26 25.74
CA GLY A 318 37.76 11.89 27.05
C GLY A 318 36.82 13.02 27.46
N GLN A 319 35.75 13.29 26.70
CA GLN A 319 34.69 14.24 27.09
C GLN A 319 33.33 13.53 27.22
N ALA A 320 32.51 13.97 28.17
CA ALA A 320 31.12 13.53 28.28
C ALA A 320 30.32 13.97 27.04
N ILE A 321 29.34 13.16 26.64
CA ILE A 321 28.44 13.47 25.53
C ILE A 321 27.72 14.78 25.85
N SER A 322 27.79 15.73 24.91
CA SER A 322 27.19 17.06 25.02
C SER A 322 25.67 16.96 25.23
N GLY A 323 25.09 17.82 26.09
CA GLY A 323 23.64 17.86 26.31
C GLY A 323 22.83 18.23 25.06
N PRO A 324 21.51 17.98 25.03
CA PRO A 324 20.65 18.07 23.83
C PRO A 324 20.75 19.39 23.05
N GLY A 325 20.97 20.53 23.72
CA GLY A 325 21.05 21.86 23.10
C GLY A 325 22.40 22.26 22.50
N SER A 326 23.38 21.35 22.41
CA SER A 326 24.75 21.64 21.95
C SER A 326 25.19 20.83 20.73
N VAL A 327 24.29 20.01 20.18
CA VAL A 327 24.53 19.21 18.97
C VAL A 327 24.37 20.09 17.73
N LEU A 328 25.38 20.11 16.87
CA LEU A 328 25.35 20.90 15.63
C LEU A 328 24.54 20.14 14.55
N PRO A 329 23.65 20.81 13.80
CA PRO A 329 22.84 20.09 12.82
C PRO A 329 23.63 19.72 11.55
N ILE A 330 23.31 18.56 10.98
CA ILE A 330 23.64 18.17 9.62
C ILE A 330 22.56 18.74 8.70
N GLY A 331 22.95 19.52 7.69
CA GLY A 331 22.02 19.99 6.66
C GLY A 331 21.92 18.98 5.53
N VAL A 332 20.72 18.70 5.04
CA VAL A 332 20.49 17.79 3.90
C VAL A 332 19.52 18.44 2.93
N THR A 333 19.87 18.42 1.65
CA THR A 333 19.03 18.90 0.55
C THR A 333 18.84 17.79 -0.47
N PHE A 334 17.60 17.56 -0.88
CA PHE A 334 17.19 16.52 -1.83
C PHE A 334 15.85 16.91 -2.51
N TYR A 335 15.35 16.04 -3.39
CA TYR A 335 14.12 16.27 -4.15
C TYR A 335 13.04 15.26 -3.79
N LEU A 336 11.80 15.72 -3.64
CA LEU A 336 10.64 14.85 -3.43
C LEU A 336 10.17 14.24 -4.74
N SER A 337 9.90 12.94 -4.74
CA SER A 337 9.35 12.21 -5.88
C SER A 337 8.05 12.83 -6.40
N ASP A 338 7.81 12.73 -7.69
CA ASP A 338 6.66 13.33 -8.40
C ASP A 338 5.30 12.76 -8.00
N TYR A 339 5.25 11.56 -7.42
CA TYR A 339 4.01 10.93 -6.95
C TYR A 339 3.60 11.34 -5.52
N ILE A 340 4.42 12.16 -4.81
CA ILE A 340 4.11 12.58 -3.43
C ILE A 340 3.20 13.82 -3.45
N VAL A 341 2.00 13.70 -2.90
CA VAL A 341 1.13 14.87 -2.68
C VAL A 341 1.55 15.59 -1.38
N VAL A 342 1.96 16.85 -1.50
CA VAL A 342 2.31 17.70 -0.36
C VAL A 342 1.08 18.52 0.05
N LEU A 343 0.49 18.19 1.21
CA LEU A 343 -0.78 18.76 1.66
C LEU A 343 -0.66 20.14 2.34
N ALA A 344 0.53 20.51 2.79
CA ALA A 344 0.77 21.76 3.52
C ALA A 344 1.86 22.60 2.82
N PRO A 345 1.82 23.95 2.90
CA PRO A 345 2.85 24.80 2.29
C PRO A 345 4.27 24.50 2.78
N VAL A 346 4.40 24.07 4.03
CA VAL A 346 5.66 23.59 4.60
C VAL A 346 5.45 22.12 5.02
N PRO A 347 6.09 21.15 4.34
CA PRO A 347 6.03 19.74 4.71
C PRO A 347 6.67 19.48 6.08
N GLU A 348 6.22 18.43 6.76
CA GLU A 348 6.75 18.03 8.07
C GLU A 348 7.74 16.87 7.90
N PHE A 349 8.88 16.96 8.57
CA PHE A 349 9.92 15.92 8.53
C PHE A 349 10.18 15.39 9.94
N GLY A 350 10.48 14.11 10.02
CA GLY A 350 10.82 13.45 11.27
C GLY A 350 11.93 12.44 11.14
N TRP A 351 12.42 11.99 12.29
CA TRP A 351 13.37 10.89 12.41
C TRP A 351 12.74 9.73 13.18
N TRP A 352 13.17 8.51 12.87
CA TRP A 352 12.66 7.31 13.53
C TRP A 352 13.35 7.06 14.86
N ASP A 353 12.57 6.99 15.93
CA ASP A 353 13.04 6.53 17.24
C ASP A 353 12.78 5.04 17.41
N GLU A 354 13.84 4.24 17.26
CA GLU A 354 13.79 2.79 17.33
C GLU A 354 13.40 2.26 18.72
N GLU A 355 13.77 2.94 19.80
CA GLU A 355 13.41 2.50 21.17
C GLU A 355 11.93 2.72 21.47
N ALA A 356 11.39 3.86 21.06
CA ALA A 356 9.99 4.22 21.27
C ALA A 356 9.07 3.69 20.16
N GLU A 357 9.63 3.26 19.03
CA GLU A 357 8.93 2.87 17.80
C GLU A 357 7.98 3.98 17.31
N ILE A 358 8.48 5.21 17.25
CA ILE A 358 7.73 6.39 16.79
C ILE A 358 8.55 7.29 15.88
N TRP A 359 7.86 7.98 14.97
CA TRP A 359 8.41 9.15 14.28
C TRP A 359 8.41 10.37 15.20
N GLN A 360 9.55 11.06 15.30
CA GLN A 360 9.72 12.28 16.10
C GLN A 360 10.17 13.45 15.23
N THR A 361 9.72 14.66 15.57
CA THR A 361 10.12 15.90 14.91
C THR A 361 11.22 16.65 15.66
N GLU A 362 11.44 16.35 16.95
CA GLU A 362 12.42 17.04 17.78
C GLU A 362 13.84 16.82 17.26
N GLY A 363 14.52 17.90 16.88
CA GLY A 363 15.85 17.84 16.30
C GLY A 363 15.86 17.98 14.77
N ILE A 364 14.69 18.10 14.14
CA ILE A 364 14.55 18.61 12.77
C ILE A 364 14.25 20.11 12.81
N SER A 365 14.94 20.89 11.98
CA SER A 365 14.78 22.34 11.89
C SER A 365 15.02 22.86 10.47
N ASP A 366 14.78 24.16 10.26
CA ASP A 366 15.04 24.89 9.01
C ASP A 366 14.51 24.18 7.75
N VAL A 367 13.27 23.70 7.82
CA VAL A 367 12.61 23.05 6.68
C VAL A 367 12.23 24.10 5.64
N VAL A 368 12.83 24.00 4.47
CA VAL A 368 12.54 24.85 3.30
C VAL A 368 12.08 23.95 2.16
N TYR A 369 10.91 24.25 1.59
CA TYR A 369 10.35 23.54 0.46
C TYR A 369 10.08 24.50 -0.70
N GLU A 370 10.66 24.19 -1.85
CA GLU A 370 10.45 24.89 -3.12
C GLU A 370 9.49 24.05 -3.97
N ALA A 371 8.22 24.47 -4.07
CA ALA A 371 7.18 23.69 -4.74
C ALA A 371 7.47 23.45 -6.24
N ASP A 372 7.92 24.48 -6.96
CA ASP A 372 8.18 24.42 -8.41
C ASP A 372 9.28 23.40 -8.77
N SER A 373 10.31 23.30 -7.93
CA SER A 373 11.45 22.38 -8.14
C SER A 373 11.32 21.08 -7.35
N ARG A 374 10.30 20.96 -6.49
CA ARG A 374 10.13 19.91 -5.46
C ARG A 374 11.36 19.71 -4.58
N LYS A 375 12.19 20.74 -4.43
CA LYS A 375 13.43 20.69 -3.65
C LYS A 375 13.14 20.95 -2.19
N VAL A 376 13.68 20.09 -1.33
CA VAL A 376 13.58 20.19 0.12
C VAL A 376 14.96 20.39 0.71
N SER A 377 15.07 21.28 1.68
CA SER A 377 16.24 21.39 2.56
C SER A 377 15.80 21.28 4.01
N ILE A 378 16.47 20.42 4.77
CA ILE A 378 16.23 20.22 6.21
C ILE A 378 17.56 20.28 6.98
N GLN A 379 17.47 20.61 8.25
CA GLN A 379 18.55 20.41 9.21
C GLN A 379 18.15 19.36 10.24
N THR A 380 19.08 18.50 10.62
CA THR A 380 18.85 17.46 11.62
C THR A 380 20.00 17.35 12.61
N THR A 381 19.69 17.25 13.91
CA THR A 381 20.66 16.86 14.95
C THR A 381 20.70 15.33 15.16
N LYS A 382 20.02 14.57 14.32
CA LYS A 382 19.87 13.11 14.39
C LYS A 382 20.36 12.48 13.09
N ALA A 383 21.51 11.80 13.14
CA ALA A 383 21.93 10.91 12.05
C ALA A 383 21.26 9.54 12.27
N LYS A 384 20.03 9.42 11.77
CA LYS A 384 19.15 8.26 11.87
C LYS A 384 18.37 8.12 10.55
N THR A 385 17.33 7.30 10.54
CA THR A 385 16.31 7.26 9.47
C THR A 385 15.45 8.53 9.54
N LEU A 386 15.39 9.27 8.45
CA LEU A 386 14.62 10.50 8.27
C LEU A 386 13.54 10.26 7.22
N ALA A 387 12.40 10.94 7.33
CA ALA A 387 11.34 10.87 6.33
C ALA A 387 10.52 12.15 6.29
N LEU A 388 9.91 12.41 5.14
CA LEU A 388 8.69 13.23 5.08
C LEU A 388 7.62 12.47 5.87
N ILE A 389 7.00 13.11 6.86
CA ILE A 389 5.98 12.48 7.69
C ILE A 389 4.63 13.17 7.54
N HIS A 390 3.57 12.38 7.62
CA HIS A 390 2.20 12.87 7.66
C HIS A 390 1.46 12.30 8.87
N ASN A 391 0.59 13.12 9.47
CA ASN A 391 -0.32 12.65 10.50
C ASN A 391 -1.49 11.89 9.84
N ARG A 392 -1.63 10.61 10.18
CA ARG A 392 -2.66 9.69 9.66
C ARG A 392 -4.08 10.10 9.98
N LEU A 393 -4.25 10.98 10.96
CA LEU A 393 -5.54 11.45 11.46
C LEU A 393 -5.95 12.78 10.83
N LEU A 394 -5.18 13.35 9.89
CA LEU A 394 -5.48 14.64 9.26
C LEU A 394 -6.87 14.70 8.63
N GLN A 395 -7.37 13.57 8.14
CA GLN A 395 -8.68 13.46 7.50
C GLN A 395 -9.79 12.98 8.46
N PHE A 396 -9.48 12.76 9.74
CA PHE A 396 -10.40 12.17 10.72
C PHE A 396 -10.72 13.13 11.88
N PRO A 397 -11.90 13.00 12.50
CA PRO A 397 -13.04 12.19 12.05
C PRO A 397 -13.63 12.76 10.75
N PHE A 398 -14.26 11.88 9.96
CA PHE A 398 -15.03 12.33 8.81
C PHE A 398 -16.17 13.23 9.28
N VAL A 399 -16.41 14.33 8.57
CA VAL A 399 -17.46 15.28 8.87
C VAL A 399 -18.81 14.70 8.45
N SER A 400 -18.87 14.15 7.23
CA SER A 400 -20.05 13.46 6.71
C SER A 400 -19.70 12.59 5.50
N TRP A 401 -20.57 11.65 5.17
CA TRP A 401 -20.49 10.88 3.93
C TRP A 401 -21.89 10.58 3.38
N ASN A 402 -22.01 10.44 2.07
CA ASN A 402 -23.24 9.99 1.43
C ASN A 402 -22.93 9.18 0.15
N ILE A 403 -23.88 8.34 -0.25
CA ILE A 403 -23.84 7.62 -1.53
C ILE A 403 -25.14 7.95 -2.25
N GLN A 404 -25.03 8.64 -3.39
CA GLN A 404 -26.14 9.01 -4.24
C GLN A 404 -26.20 8.07 -5.45
N PRO A 405 -27.32 7.37 -5.70
CA PRO A 405 -27.45 6.55 -6.91
C PRO A 405 -27.41 7.43 -8.16
N LEU A 406 -26.63 7.00 -9.16
CA LEU A 406 -26.61 7.58 -10.51
C LEU A 406 -27.44 6.73 -11.47
N SER A 407 -27.45 5.40 -11.27
CA SER A 407 -28.24 4.42 -12.03
C SER A 407 -28.44 3.11 -11.22
N GLU A 408 -29.06 2.08 -11.81
CA GLU A 408 -29.14 0.73 -11.21
C GLU A 408 -27.77 0.06 -11.06
N GLN A 409 -26.75 0.59 -11.72
CA GLN A 409 -25.42 0.00 -11.87
C GLN A 409 -24.30 0.96 -11.44
N GLY A 410 -24.64 2.14 -10.90
CA GLY A 410 -23.66 3.12 -10.48
C GLY A 410 -24.16 4.14 -9.47
N ALA A 411 -23.24 4.71 -8.70
CA ALA A 411 -23.48 5.66 -7.63
C ALA A 411 -22.30 6.62 -7.45
N MET A 412 -22.55 7.81 -6.93
CA MET A 412 -21.52 8.75 -6.49
C MET A 412 -21.41 8.67 -4.97
N MET A 413 -20.20 8.44 -4.45
CA MET A 413 -19.89 8.59 -3.03
C MET A 413 -19.22 9.94 -2.80
N THR A 414 -19.76 10.73 -1.88
CA THR A 414 -19.13 11.96 -1.40
C THR A 414 -18.71 11.76 0.05
N LEU A 415 -17.43 12.00 0.35
CA LEU A 415 -16.84 11.92 1.68
C LEU A 415 -16.21 13.26 2.06
N ILE A 416 -16.71 13.89 3.11
CA ILE A 416 -16.23 15.18 3.60
C ILE A 416 -15.35 14.96 4.83
N THR A 417 -14.13 15.51 4.80
CA THR A 417 -13.15 15.45 5.89
C THR A 417 -12.82 16.86 6.39
N PRO A 418 -12.03 17.03 7.46
CA PRO A 418 -11.65 18.35 7.95
C PRO A 418 -10.80 19.18 6.96
N LEU A 419 -10.09 18.52 6.04
CA LEU A 419 -9.16 19.19 5.12
C LEU A 419 -9.61 19.13 3.65
N MET A 420 -10.40 18.13 3.25
CA MET A 420 -10.70 17.87 1.85
C MET A 420 -12.12 17.30 1.64
N ILE A 421 -12.58 17.32 0.39
CA ILE A 421 -13.81 16.64 -0.04
C ILE A 421 -13.40 15.63 -1.10
N PHE A 422 -13.79 14.38 -0.89
CA PHE A 422 -13.57 13.29 -1.83
C PHE A 422 -14.87 12.98 -2.56
N GLU A 423 -14.81 12.93 -3.88
CA GLU A 423 -15.92 12.50 -4.74
C GLU A 423 -15.45 11.28 -5.52
N ILE A 424 -16.16 10.16 -5.35
CA ILE A 424 -15.79 8.86 -5.89
C ILE A 424 -16.99 8.30 -6.65
N GLU A 425 -16.87 8.17 -7.97
CA GLU A 425 -17.85 7.49 -8.79
C GLU A 425 -17.68 5.97 -8.65
N ILE A 426 -18.78 5.24 -8.51
CA ILE A 426 -18.83 3.79 -8.31
C ILE A 426 -19.66 3.21 -9.44
N GLY A 427 -19.15 2.20 -10.13
CA GLY A 427 -19.89 1.40 -11.11
C GLY A 427 -19.77 -0.10 -10.87
N ILE A 428 -20.30 -0.92 -11.78
CA ILE A 428 -20.16 -2.38 -11.68
C ILE A 428 -18.70 -2.75 -11.85
N GLY A 429 -18.08 -3.18 -10.76
CA GLY A 429 -16.73 -3.68 -10.85
C GLY A 429 -15.73 -2.58 -11.22
N TRP A 430 -16.02 -1.28 -10.96
CA TRP A 430 -15.09 -0.12 -10.98
C TRP A 430 -15.44 0.99 -9.97
N CYS A 431 -14.45 1.78 -9.57
CA CYS A 431 -14.59 3.07 -8.91
C CYS A 431 -13.61 4.08 -9.50
N LYS A 432 -13.92 5.36 -9.43
CA LYS A 432 -13.10 6.44 -10.00
C LYS A 432 -13.09 7.65 -9.09
N MET A 433 -11.90 8.15 -8.76
CA MET A 433 -11.76 9.38 -7.98
C MET A 433 -11.97 10.59 -8.88
N ILE A 434 -12.99 11.39 -8.59
CA ILE A 434 -13.33 12.61 -9.32
C ILE A 434 -12.66 13.84 -8.69
N SER A 435 -12.62 13.88 -7.35
CA SER A 435 -12.04 14.98 -6.57
C SER A 435 -11.46 14.43 -5.26
N PRO A 436 -10.39 15.01 -4.70
CA PRO A 436 -9.58 16.12 -5.22
C PRO A 436 -8.66 15.71 -6.39
N GLN A 437 -8.33 16.66 -7.26
CA GLN A 437 -7.41 16.46 -8.39
C GLN A 437 -5.99 16.90 -8.01
N PHE A 438 -5.08 15.94 -7.96
CA PHE A 438 -3.64 16.14 -7.83
C PHE A 438 -2.92 15.76 -9.12
N SER A 439 -2.04 16.61 -9.62
CA SER A 439 -1.16 16.28 -10.76
C SER A 439 -0.37 14.98 -10.53
N GLU A 440 0.05 14.76 -9.29
CA GLU A 440 0.79 13.61 -8.81
C GLU A 440 -0.01 12.31 -8.86
N CYS A 441 -1.34 12.40 -8.96
CA CYS A 441 -2.25 11.26 -9.03
C CYS A 441 -2.98 11.19 -10.38
N ALA A 442 -2.47 11.86 -11.43
CA ALA A 442 -3.12 11.90 -12.74
C ALA A 442 -3.39 10.49 -13.33
N SER A 443 -2.49 9.54 -13.09
CA SER A 443 -2.66 8.13 -13.48
C SER A 443 -3.83 7.43 -12.77
N PHE A 444 -4.25 7.88 -11.60
CA PHE A 444 -5.39 7.35 -10.86
C PHE A 444 -6.71 8.11 -11.13
N GLN A 445 -6.64 9.26 -11.81
CA GLN A 445 -7.79 10.14 -12.06
C GLN A 445 -8.45 9.92 -13.41
N SER A 446 -7.74 9.42 -14.41
CA SER A 446 -8.30 9.18 -15.74
C SER A 446 -9.04 7.86 -15.87
N ASP A 447 -8.65 6.86 -15.08
CA ASP A 447 -9.03 5.48 -15.32
C ASP A 447 -10.20 5.07 -14.41
N GLU A 448 -11.23 4.42 -14.99
CA GLU A 448 -12.16 3.62 -14.20
C GLU A 448 -11.32 2.55 -13.55
N VAL A 449 -11.01 2.70 -12.26
CA VAL A 449 -10.20 1.73 -11.56
C VAL A 449 -11.13 0.59 -11.21
N PRO A 450 -10.97 -0.59 -11.82
CA PRO A 450 -11.74 -1.71 -11.36
C PRO A 450 -11.44 -1.99 -9.87
N PRO A 451 -12.40 -2.18 -8.92
CA PRO A 451 -12.26 -3.21 -7.94
C PRO A 451 -11.99 -4.55 -8.63
N LYS A 452 -12.31 -4.77 -9.94
CA LYS A 452 -11.88 -5.93 -10.75
C LYS A 452 -11.84 -5.76 -12.29
N VAL A 453 -10.68 -6.01 -12.92
CA VAL A 453 -10.49 -6.04 -14.38
C VAL A 453 -11.32 -7.18 -15.00
N MET A 454 -11.99 -6.96 -16.16
CA MET A 454 -12.62 -8.03 -16.95
C MET A 454 -11.56 -8.87 -17.68
N LEU A 455 -11.02 -9.84 -16.94
CA LEU A 455 -10.09 -10.83 -17.48
C LEU A 455 -10.85 -11.76 -18.44
N LYS A 456 -10.44 -11.76 -19.71
CA LYS A 456 -10.84 -12.79 -20.67
C LYS A 456 -10.37 -14.15 -20.18
N ASP A 457 -11.14 -15.17 -20.52
CA ASP A 457 -10.78 -16.56 -20.30
C ASP A 457 -9.36 -16.77 -20.82
N GLU A 458 -8.52 -17.33 -19.97
CA GLU A 458 -7.08 -17.36 -20.18
C GLU A 458 -6.74 -18.22 -21.42
N GLU A 459 -7.44 -19.33 -21.59
CA GLU A 459 -7.26 -20.22 -22.72
C GLU A 459 -7.78 -19.61 -24.01
N LEU A 460 -8.95 -18.97 -23.96
CA LEU A 460 -9.46 -18.18 -25.06
C LEU A 460 -8.48 -17.09 -25.50
N GLU A 461 -7.96 -16.30 -24.56
CA GLU A 461 -7.02 -15.22 -24.85
C GLU A 461 -5.70 -15.78 -25.40
N ARG A 462 -5.22 -16.91 -24.88
CA ARG A 462 -4.03 -17.60 -25.37
C ARG A 462 -4.22 -18.16 -26.79
N ILE A 463 -5.36 -18.80 -27.07
CA ILE A 463 -5.71 -19.30 -28.41
C ILE A 463 -5.84 -18.12 -29.38
N THR A 464 -6.49 -17.05 -28.95
CA THR A 464 -6.68 -15.84 -29.75
C THR A 464 -5.35 -15.17 -30.06
N CYS A 465 -4.44 -15.04 -29.08
CA CYS A 465 -3.09 -14.51 -29.27
C CYS A 465 -2.23 -15.42 -30.16
N LEU A 466 -2.36 -16.74 -30.04
CA LEU A 466 -1.68 -17.71 -30.89
C LEU A 466 -2.17 -17.62 -32.35
N ASP A 467 -3.48 -17.63 -32.56
CA ASP A 467 -4.09 -17.53 -33.88
C ASP A 467 -3.78 -16.15 -34.51
N MET A 468 -3.83 -15.07 -33.74
CA MET A 468 -3.36 -13.74 -34.16
C MET A 468 -1.89 -13.77 -34.58
N ALA A 469 -1.02 -14.40 -33.78
CA ALA A 469 0.40 -14.44 -34.06
C ALA A 469 0.72 -15.25 -35.33
N PHE A 470 -0.02 -16.34 -35.60
CA PHE A 470 0.08 -17.04 -36.87
C PHE A 470 -0.34 -16.17 -38.05
N ALA A 471 -1.33 -15.30 -37.86
CA ALA A 471 -1.76 -14.37 -38.90
C ALA A 471 -0.85 -13.14 -39.07
N ALA A 472 -0.04 -12.76 -38.08
CA ALA A 472 0.82 -11.59 -38.12
C ALA A 472 1.72 -11.43 -39.37
N PRO A 473 2.22 -12.50 -40.03
CA PRO A 473 3.02 -12.38 -41.27
C PRO A 473 2.27 -11.80 -42.48
N ALA A 474 0.94 -11.81 -42.48
CA ALA A 474 0.12 -11.40 -43.62
C ALA A 474 -1.04 -10.44 -43.28
N PHE A 475 -1.23 -10.12 -42.00
CA PHE A 475 -2.38 -9.35 -41.53
C PHE A 475 -1.96 -8.26 -40.53
N THR A 476 -2.62 -7.09 -40.62
CA THR A 476 -2.67 -6.11 -39.53
C THR A 476 -3.81 -6.49 -38.59
N ILE A 477 -3.53 -6.54 -37.29
CA ILE A 477 -4.43 -7.12 -36.28
C ILE A 477 -4.63 -6.14 -35.13
N ALA A 478 -5.86 -6.02 -34.64
CA ALA A 478 -6.22 -5.16 -33.52
C ALA A 478 -7.34 -5.75 -32.66
N SER A 479 -7.38 -5.36 -31.39
CA SER A 479 -8.51 -5.62 -30.49
C SER A 479 -9.76 -4.82 -30.91
N SER A 480 -10.93 -5.35 -30.61
CA SER A 480 -12.19 -4.60 -30.66
C SER A 480 -12.41 -3.88 -29.33
N LYS A 481 -12.97 -2.66 -29.38
CA LYS A 481 -13.30 -1.88 -28.18
C LYS A 481 -14.25 -2.62 -27.23
N TRP A 482 -15.05 -3.53 -27.79
CA TRP A 482 -16.06 -4.28 -27.07
C TRP A 482 -15.44 -5.32 -26.13
N ASN A 483 -14.18 -5.73 -26.30
CA ASN A 483 -13.53 -6.71 -25.43
C ASN A 483 -13.49 -6.29 -23.96
N ARG A 484 -13.52 -4.98 -23.66
CA ARG A 484 -13.55 -4.47 -22.29
C ARG A 484 -14.86 -4.74 -21.55
N THR A 485 -15.96 -4.83 -22.28
CA THR A 485 -17.32 -4.96 -21.73
C THR A 485 -17.97 -6.29 -22.09
N LEU A 486 -17.49 -6.94 -23.14
CA LEU A 486 -17.93 -8.25 -23.58
C LEU A 486 -17.49 -9.29 -22.55
N ASP A 487 -18.28 -10.35 -22.40
CA ASP A 487 -18.03 -11.40 -21.42
C ASP A 487 -16.63 -12.05 -21.57
N LYS A 488 -16.21 -12.80 -20.55
CA LYS A 488 -14.89 -13.44 -20.53
C LYS A 488 -14.71 -14.52 -21.59
N ASP A 489 -15.80 -15.04 -22.16
CA ASP A 489 -15.80 -16.22 -23.04
C ASP A 489 -15.75 -15.85 -24.54
N HIS A 490 -15.67 -14.55 -24.86
CA HIS A 490 -15.53 -14.06 -26.22
C HIS A 490 -14.37 -13.05 -26.35
N CYS A 491 -13.55 -13.25 -27.39
CA CYS A 491 -12.51 -12.33 -27.82
C CYS A 491 -12.77 -11.89 -29.27
N LEU A 492 -12.88 -10.60 -29.48
CA LEU A 492 -13.11 -10.02 -30.80
C LEU A 492 -11.82 -9.45 -31.37
N VAL A 493 -11.42 -9.96 -32.54
CA VAL A 493 -10.19 -9.56 -33.21
C VAL A 493 -10.51 -9.00 -34.57
N ARG A 494 -10.00 -7.81 -34.85
CA ARG A 494 -10.12 -7.16 -36.16
C ARG A 494 -8.88 -7.49 -36.99
N MET A 495 -9.10 -7.92 -38.22
CA MET A 495 -8.02 -8.31 -39.13
C MET A 495 -8.16 -7.64 -40.49
N LEU A 496 -7.04 -7.12 -40.99
CA LEU A 496 -6.91 -6.53 -42.32
C LEU A 496 -5.77 -7.24 -43.07
N GLU A 497 -6.10 -7.80 -44.23
CA GLU A 497 -5.14 -8.47 -45.10
C GLU A 497 -4.17 -7.47 -45.74
N VAL A 498 -2.87 -7.76 -45.68
CA VAL A 498 -1.80 -6.91 -46.22
C VAL A 498 -0.99 -7.72 -47.25
N PRO A 499 -1.39 -7.70 -48.54
CA PRO A 499 -0.70 -8.48 -49.57
C PRO A 499 0.72 -7.98 -49.87
N ASP A 500 0.96 -6.66 -49.77
CA ASP A 500 2.29 -6.03 -49.86
C ASP A 500 2.51 -5.09 -48.65
N PRO A 501 3.55 -5.31 -47.81
CA PRO A 501 3.83 -4.47 -46.63
C PRO A 501 4.41 -3.08 -46.98
N VAL A 502 4.66 -2.76 -48.25
CA VAL A 502 5.08 -1.42 -48.66
C VAL A 502 3.87 -0.47 -48.61
N ALA A 503 3.73 0.26 -47.50
CA ALA A 503 2.66 1.22 -47.19
C ALA A 503 1.25 0.60 -46.97
N PRO A 504 1.05 -0.20 -45.90
CA PRO A 504 -0.21 -0.89 -45.64
C PRO A 504 -1.36 0.09 -45.32
N PRO A 505 -2.60 -0.18 -45.78
CA PRO A 505 -3.76 0.63 -45.43
C PRO A 505 -4.08 0.54 -43.93
N THR A 506 -4.52 1.65 -43.32
CA THR A 506 -4.90 1.69 -41.89
C THR A 506 -6.25 1.01 -41.66
N LEU A 507 -6.38 0.22 -40.58
CA LEU A 507 -7.62 -0.45 -40.14
C LEU A 507 -8.86 0.45 -40.19
N GLU A 508 -8.74 1.71 -39.77
CA GLU A 508 -9.86 2.66 -39.68
C GLU A 508 -10.38 3.21 -41.02
N LYS A 509 -9.60 3.08 -42.11
CA LYS A 509 -9.96 3.61 -43.43
C LYS A 509 -10.30 2.52 -44.44
N SER A 510 -10.11 1.25 -44.07
CA SER A 510 -10.34 0.11 -44.95
C SER A 510 -11.76 -0.44 -44.80
N LYS A 511 -12.44 -0.68 -45.93
CA LYS A 511 -13.78 -1.29 -45.96
C LYS A 511 -13.78 -2.82 -45.93
N VAL A 512 -12.60 -3.43 -45.95
CA VAL A 512 -12.44 -4.90 -46.05
C VAL A 512 -11.91 -5.53 -44.76
N VAL A 513 -11.96 -4.80 -43.64
CA VAL A 513 -11.63 -5.34 -42.31
C VAL A 513 -12.67 -6.38 -41.94
N LYS A 514 -12.20 -7.53 -41.47
CA LYS A 514 -13.06 -8.60 -40.95
C LYS A 514 -12.89 -8.67 -39.45
N THR A 515 -13.98 -8.93 -38.73
CA THR A 515 -13.91 -9.23 -37.32
C THR A 515 -14.08 -10.72 -37.12
N LEU A 516 -13.26 -11.27 -36.26
CA LEU A 516 -13.35 -12.64 -35.81
C LEU A 516 -13.81 -12.64 -34.37
N ASN A 517 -14.83 -13.45 -34.10
CA ASN A 517 -15.19 -13.82 -32.75
C ASN A 517 -14.53 -15.15 -32.41
N TYR A 518 -13.70 -15.09 -31.39
CA TYR A 518 -13.09 -16.24 -30.79
C TYR A 518 -13.87 -16.63 -29.56
N THR A 519 -14.19 -17.92 -29.49
CA THR A 519 -14.59 -18.62 -28.27
C THR A 519 -13.62 -19.78 -28.05
N THR A 520 -13.70 -20.44 -26.90
CA THR A 520 -12.92 -21.65 -26.65
C THR A 520 -13.22 -22.79 -27.64
N LYS A 521 -14.31 -22.68 -28.42
CA LYS A 521 -14.67 -23.61 -29.50
C LYS A 521 -13.99 -23.29 -30.83
N GLY A 522 -13.28 -22.17 -30.93
CA GLY A 522 -12.57 -21.71 -32.12
C GLY A 522 -13.00 -20.32 -32.59
N SER A 523 -12.70 -19.99 -33.84
CA SER A 523 -12.99 -18.69 -34.43
C SER A 523 -14.11 -18.73 -35.47
N ALA A 524 -14.95 -17.71 -35.45
CA ALA A 524 -16.00 -17.46 -36.43
C ALA A 524 -15.83 -16.06 -37.02
N VAL A 525 -16.17 -15.90 -38.30
CA VAL A 525 -16.23 -14.56 -38.90
C VAL A 525 -17.52 -13.89 -38.48
N ALA A 526 -17.40 -12.69 -37.96
CA ALA A 526 -18.48 -11.88 -37.43
C ALA A 526 -18.58 -10.54 -38.16
N GLU A 527 -19.81 -10.08 -38.36
CA GLU A 527 -20.09 -8.72 -38.79
C GLU A 527 -20.49 -7.89 -37.56
N LEU A 528 -19.71 -6.85 -37.28
CA LEU A 528 -19.98 -5.91 -36.19
C LEU A 528 -19.41 -4.52 -36.52
N SER A 529 -20.01 -3.47 -35.93
CA SER A 529 -19.60 -2.08 -36.14
C SER A 529 -18.86 -1.53 -34.93
N GLU A 530 -17.61 -1.12 -35.13
CA GLU A 530 -16.80 -0.44 -34.10
C GLU A 530 -17.32 0.97 -33.77
N LYS A 531 -18.18 1.55 -34.62
CA LYS A 531 -18.77 2.89 -34.42
C LYS A 531 -20.17 2.86 -33.80
N ALA A 532 -20.75 1.67 -33.62
CA ALA A 532 -22.04 1.53 -32.95
C ALA A 532 -21.94 1.93 -31.47
N ALA A 533 -23.06 2.44 -30.94
CA ALA A 533 -23.19 2.81 -29.53
C ALA A 533 -23.44 1.58 -28.63
N GLU A 534 -23.95 0.48 -29.19
CA GLU A 534 -24.25 -0.77 -28.47
C GLU A 534 -23.61 -1.98 -29.17
N TYR A 535 -23.32 -3.02 -28.40
CA TYR A 535 -22.76 -4.27 -28.92
C TYR A 535 -23.84 -5.09 -29.63
N THR A 536 -23.63 -5.37 -30.92
CA THR A 536 -24.48 -6.30 -31.69
C THR A 536 -23.61 -7.03 -32.68
N GLU A 537 -23.73 -8.35 -32.69
CA GLU A 537 -22.92 -9.22 -33.53
C GLU A 537 -23.80 -10.13 -34.37
N VAL A 538 -23.40 -10.32 -35.63
CA VAL A 538 -23.95 -11.36 -36.52
C VAL A 538 -22.83 -12.29 -36.96
N LEU A 539 -22.90 -13.56 -36.55
CA LEU A 539 -21.95 -14.58 -37.00
C LEU A 539 -22.25 -14.97 -38.46
N LEU A 540 -21.28 -14.74 -39.34
CA LEU A 540 -21.37 -15.08 -40.76
C LEU A 540 -20.96 -16.54 -41.03
N THR A 541 -20.24 -17.17 -40.10
CA THR A 541 -19.86 -18.58 -40.17
C THR A 541 -19.96 -19.28 -38.83
N PRO A 542 -20.10 -20.61 -38.79
CA PRO A 542 -19.91 -21.36 -37.55
C PRO A 542 -18.48 -21.19 -37.01
N HIS A 543 -18.29 -21.50 -35.73
CA HIS A 543 -16.97 -21.55 -35.11
C HIS A 543 -16.14 -22.70 -35.68
N HIS A 544 -14.91 -22.38 -36.09
CA HIS A 544 -13.94 -23.35 -36.60
C HIS A 544 -12.75 -23.43 -35.64
N ALA A 545 -12.33 -24.65 -35.30
CA ALA A 545 -11.23 -24.89 -34.36
C ALA A 545 -9.85 -24.44 -34.86
N SER A 546 -9.73 -23.98 -36.11
CA SER A 546 -8.48 -23.47 -36.69
C SER A 546 -8.76 -22.20 -37.46
N LEU A 547 -7.97 -21.15 -37.17
CA LEU A 547 -8.02 -19.90 -37.90
C LEU A 547 -7.84 -20.09 -39.41
N LEU A 548 -6.94 -20.97 -39.85
CA LEU A 548 -6.71 -21.26 -41.26
C LEU A 548 -7.98 -21.78 -41.95
N ILE A 549 -8.78 -22.59 -41.27
CA ILE A 549 -10.07 -23.09 -41.79
C ILE A 549 -11.10 -21.95 -41.79
N ALA A 550 -11.13 -21.12 -40.74
CA ALA A 550 -12.03 -19.97 -40.68
C ALA A 550 -11.77 -18.94 -41.80
N LEU A 551 -10.50 -18.83 -42.24
CA LEU A 551 -10.04 -17.92 -43.31
C LEU A 551 -10.08 -18.55 -44.71
N LYS A 552 -10.05 -19.89 -44.84
CA LYS A 552 -9.99 -20.59 -46.13
C LYS A 552 -11.17 -20.23 -47.03
N GLY A 553 -10.89 -19.80 -48.26
CA GLY A 553 -11.90 -19.34 -49.22
C GLY A 553 -12.41 -17.92 -48.99
N LYS A 554 -11.93 -17.22 -47.95
CA LYS A 554 -12.31 -15.84 -47.62
C LYS A 554 -11.16 -14.84 -47.78
N VAL A 555 -9.91 -15.29 -47.89
CA VAL A 555 -8.69 -14.46 -48.05
C VAL A 555 -7.87 -14.95 -49.24
N GLN A 556 -6.88 -14.18 -49.70
CA GLN A 556 -6.06 -14.58 -50.86
C GLN A 556 -5.18 -15.79 -50.53
N GLU A 557 -4.97 -16.66 -51.53
CA GLU A 557 -4.18 -17.88 -51.36
C GLU A 557 -2.71 -17.60 -51.03
N GLU A 558 -2.19 -16.46 -51.49
CA GLU A 558 -0.82 -16.01 -51.17
C GLU A 558 -0.67 -15.65 -49.68
N SER A 559 -1.67 -14.97 -49.09
CA SER A 559 -1.69 -14.63 -47.67
C SER A 559 -1.79 -15.88 -46.80
N LEU A 560 -2.57 -16.89 -47.20
CA LEU A 560 -2.61 -18.18 -46.51
C LEU A 560 -1.25 -18.89 -46.53
N LYS A 561 -0.54 -18.87 -47.67
CA LYS A 561 0.82 -19.42 -47.77
C LYS A 561 1.82 -18.66 -46.89
N LYS A 562 1.64 -17.36 -46.68
CA LYS A 562 2.47 -16.55 -45.76
C LYS A 562 2.18 -16.87 -44.29
N VAL A 563 0.93 -17.13 -43.92
CA VAL A 563 0.54 -17.61 -42.58
C VAL A 563 1.13 -19.01 -42.31
N GLU A 564 1.02 -19.94 -43.27
CA GLU A 564 1.54 -21.31 -43.15
C GLU A 564 3.08 -21.37 -43.08
N LYS A 565 3.78 -20.44 -43.76
CA LYS A 565 5.24 -20.38 -43.82
C LYS A 565 5.85 -19.30 -42.93
N GLY A 566 5.06 -18.75 -42.00
CA GLY A 566 5.53 -17.75 -41.04
C GLY A 566 6.75 -18.25 -40.28
N ASN A 567 7.73 -17.37 -40.05
CA ASN A 567 8.90 -17.75 -39.28
C ASN A 567 8.49 -18.06 -37.83
N ALA A 568 8.73 -19.28 -37.38
CA ALA A 568 8.27 -19.76 -36.07
C ALA A 568 8.77 -18.89 -34.90
N ALA A 569 10.01 -18.40 -34.94
CA ALA A 569 10.54 -17.55 -33.88
C ALA A 569 9.87 -16.16 -33.87
N PHE A 570 9.53 -15.63 -35.04
CA PHE A 570 8.80 -14.37 -35.16
C PHE A 570 7.36 -14.50 -34.63
N THR A 571 6.61 -15.53 -35.05
CA THR A 571 5.24 -15.74 -34.59
C THR A 571 5.19 -16.08 -33.10
N GLU A 572 6.16 -16.83 -32.57
CA GLU A 572 6.28 -17.05 -31.12
C GLU A 572 6.52 -15.74 -30.36
N SER A 573 7.40 -14.86 -30.85
CA SER A 573 7.65 -13.56 -30.21
C SER A 573 6.41 -12.66 -30.17
N VAL A 574 5.61 -12.67 -31.24
CA VAL A 574 4.36 -11.89 -31.33
C VAL A 574 3.30 -12.45 -30.37
N LYS A 575 3.17 -13.79 -30.28
CA LYS A 575 2.27 -14.46 -29.35
C LYS A 575 2.63 -14.14 -27.90
N ASP A 576 3.91 -14.29 -27.55
CA ASP A 576 4.40 -14.10 -26.18
C ASP A 576 4.23 -12.65 -25.73
N LEU A 577 4.54 -11.69 -26.60
CA LEU A 577 4.31 -10.27 -26.33
C LEU A 577 2.82 -9.94 -26.16
N ALA A 578 1.97 -10.42 -27.08
CA ALA A 578 0.53 -10.17 -27.03
C ALA A 578 -0.14 -10.77 -25.78
N TYR A 579 0.33 -11.93 -25.36
CA TYR A 579 -0.18 -12.60 -24.17
C TYR A 579 0.37 -12.01 -22.87
N ALA A 580 1.65 -11.63 -22.83
CA ALA A 580 2.25 -10.96 -21.66
C ALA A 580 1.57 -9.61 -21.36
N LEU A 581 1.16 -8.90 -22.40
CA LEU A 581 0.39 -7.66 -22.27
C LEU A 581 -1.11 -7.90 -22.05
N ARG A 582 -1.58 -9.16 -22.17
CA ARG A 582 -2.99 -9.59 -22.11
C ARG A 582 -3.89 -8.61 -22.87
N LEU A 583 -3.61 -8.43 -24.15
CA LEU A 583 -4.15 -7.35 -24.98
C LEU A 583 -5.69 -7.31 -25.07
N PHE A 584 -6.40 -8.40 -24.76
CA PHE A 584 -7.86 -8.46 -24.80
C PHE A 584 -8.50 -8.29 -23.41
N SER A 585 -7.74 -8.55 -22.33
CA SER A 585 -8.14 -8.28 -20.93
C SER A 585 -7.76 -6.88 -20.45
N PHE A 586 -6.63 -6.34 -20.90
CA PHE A 586 -6.08 -5.06 -20.43
C PHE A 586 -5.90 -4.02 -21.54
N GLY A 587 -6.07 -4.40 -22.81
CA GLY A 587 -5.93 -3.47 -23.94
C GLY A 587 -7.22 -2.68 -24.27
N PRO A 588 -7.11 -1.54 -24.98
CA PRO A 588 -8.24 -0.83 -25.60
C PRO A 588 -9.01 -1.59 -26.65
#